data_AF-A0A202E248-F1
#
_entry.id   AF-A0A202E248-F1
#
_cell.length_a   1.000
_cell.length_b   1.000
_cell.length_c   1.000
_cell.angle_alpha   90.00
_cell.angle_beta   90.00
_cell.angle_gamma   90.00
#
_symmetry.space_group_name_H-M   'P 1'
#
loop_
_entity.id
_entity.type
_entity.pdbx_description
1 polymer ?
#
loop_
_entity_poly.entity_id
_entity_poly.type
_entity_poly.pdbx_seq_one_letter_code
_entity_poly.pdbx_strand_id
1 'polypeptide(L)'
;IRGAYNLISSLEKEKREKGIVCASAGNHAQGVALSCSTLKTKGVIYMPEQTPKQKVSKVRYFGGEFVEIRLIGRTFDECSSEAVNFCEENKMTYVPPFDDYKVMAGQGTVALEILEDLDDVDTCVVPIGGGGLVAGLSTYFKEVSPSTTIVGVEPNGAPAMERSLKEGEVIELSEIDTFVDGAAVKKVGRLTFATAKDLIDQMVLTPEGQVCSEMIEFYQKDGIVTEPAGALSASALYWIRDKIKGKKVVSVVSGGNKEKTRNPEIIEKSLIYQGLKHYFLVEFLQKPGELRNFLDNILGPNDDITLFEYVKKTIY
;
A
#
# COMPACT_ATOMS: atom_id res chain seq x y z
N ILE A 1 2.38 3.18 -12.27
CA ILE A 1 2.80 3.56 -13.65
C ILE A 1 1.90 4.62 -14.27
N ARG A 2 0.57 4.45 -14.27
CA ARG A 2 -0.38 5.27 -15.04
C ARG A 2 -0.27 6.77 -14.75
N GLY A 3 -0.42 7.17 -13.48
CA GLY A 3 -0.30 8.57 -13.08
C GLY A 3 1.06 9.20 -13.39
N ALA A 4 2.16 8.48 -13.09
CA ALA A 4 3.51 8.96 -13.39
C ALA A 4 3.72 9.19 -14.90
N TYR A 5 3.32 8.23 -15.72
CA TYR A 5 3.40 8.34 -17.18
C TYR A 5 2.55 9.50 -17.69
N ASN A 6 1.31 9.63 -17.23
CA ASN A 6 0.39 10.69 -17.66
C ASN A 6 0.93 12.08 -17.32
N LEU A 7 1.47 12.27 -16.12
CA LEU A 7 2.10 13.54 -15.75
C LEU A 7 3.30 13.85 -16.63
N ILE A 8 4.27 12.92 -16.74
CA ILE A 8 5.52 13.15 -17.49
C ILE A 8 5.23 13.37 -18.99
N SER A 9 4.31 12.59 -19.57
CA SER A 9 3.90 12.72 -20.98
C SER A 9 3.05 13.96 -21.25
N SER A 10 2.44 14.57 -20.23
CA SER A 10 1.71 15.84 -20.32
C SER A 10 2.62 17.07 -20.20
N LEU A 11 3.88 16.90 -19.77
CA LEU A 11 4.80 18.03 -19.63
C LEU A 11 5.12 18.64 -20.98
N GLU A 12 5.18 19.97 -21.02
CA GLU A 12 5.75 20.72 -22.13
C GLU A 12 7.19 20.27 -22.41
N LYS A 13 7.60 20.35 -23.67
CA LYS A 13 8.90 19.88 -24.13
C LYS A 13 10.05 20.48 -23.32
N GLU A 14 10.03 21.78 -23.05
CA GLU A 14 11.08 22.46 -22.28
C GLU A 14 11.21 21.91 -20.85
N LYS A 15 10.08 21.70 -20.15
CA LYS A 15 10.08 21.13 -18.79
C LYS A 15 10.54 19.68 -18.79
N ARG A 16 10.16 18.91 -19.81
CA ARG A 16 10.58 17.52 -19.96
C ARG A 16 12.08 17.39 -20.25
N GLU A 17 12.64 18.28 -21.06
CA GLU A 17 14.08 18.32 -21.36
C GLU A 17 14.94 18.66 -20.13
N LYS A 18 14.42 19.49 -19.21
CA LYS A 18 15.06 19.74 -17.91
C LYS A 18 15.08 18.51 -17.00
N GLY A 19 14.19 17.55 -17.24
CA GLY A 19 14.08 16.30 -16.51
C GLY A 19 13.17 16.39 -15.28
N ILE A 20 13.03 15.24 -14.61
CA ILE A 20 12.11 15.07 -13.49
C ILE A 20 12.82 14.62 -12.21
N VAL A 21 12.17 14.82 -11.07
CA VAL A 21 12.63 14.36 -9.76
C VAL A 21 11.49 13.64 -9.03
N CYS A 22 11.81 12.58 -8.30
CA CYS A 22 10.87 11.84 -7.47
C CYS A 22 11.57 11.33 -6.20
N ALA A 23 10.92 11.38 -5.05
CA ALA A 23 11.33 10.69 -3.83
C ALA A 23 10.44 9.47 -3.59
N SER A 24 10.98 8.27 -3.74
CA SER A 24 10.28 7.01 -3.42
C SER A 24 11.25 5.84 -3.52
N ALA A 25 11.11 4.85 -2.64
CA ALA A 25 11.82 3.57 -2.77
C ALA A 25 10.90 2.43 -3.26
N GLY A 26 9.64 2.72 -3.57
CA GLY A 26 8.59 1.73 -3.80
C GLY A 26 8.01 1.71 -5.21
N ASN A 27 6.72 1.41 -5.30
CA ASN A 27 6.00 1.26 -6.57
C ASN A 27 5.97 2.56 -7.39
N HIS A 28 5.90 3.71 -6.73
CA HIS A 28 5.95 5.01 -7.39
C HIS A 28 7.29 5.21 -8.12
N ALA A 29 8.42 4.99 -7.45
CA ALA A 29 9.73 5.09 -8.10
C ALA A 29 9.90 4.15 -9.29
N GLN A 30 9.41 2.91 -9.19
CA GLN A 30 9.41 1.99 -10.34
C GLN A 30 8.56 2.53 -11.49
N GLY A 31 7.40 3.11 -11.17
CA GLY A 31 6.51 3.71 -12.16
C GLY A 31 7.10 4.94 -12.84
N VAL A 32 7.76 5.81 -12.08
CA VAL A 32 8.50 6.98 -12.59
C VAL A 32 9.66 6.52 -13.46
N ALA A 33 10.46 5.55 -12.98
CA ALA A 33 11.61 5.05 -13.72
C ALA A 33 11.24 4.44 -15.07
N LEU A 34 10.21 3.59 -15.10
CA LEU A 34 9.70 3.04 -16.35
C LEU A 34 9.17 4.15 -17.29
N SER A 35 8.50 5.15 -16.74
CA SER A 35 7.99 6.29 -17.53
C SER A 35 9.12 7.11 -18.13
N CYS A 36 10.19 7.37 -17.37
CA CYS A 36 11.40 8.04 -17.86
C CYS A 36 12.05 7.28 -19.00
N SER A 37 12.23 5.97 -18.84
CA SER A 37 12.81 5.11 -19.88
C SER A 37 11.97 5.10 -21.16
N THR A 38 10.65 4.93 -21.01
CA THR A 38 9.70 4.88 -22.13
C THR A 38 9.63 6.20 -22.90
N LEU A 39 9.61 7.33 -22.18
CA LEU A 39 9.50 8.68 -22.75
C LEU A 39 10.85 9.32 -23.07
N LYS A 40 11.95 8.58 -22.87
CA LYS A 40 13.33 9.07 -23.02
C LYS A 40 13.60 10.38 -22.27
N THR A 41 13.02 10.49 -21.07
CA THR A 41 13.12 11.67 -20.20
C THR A 41 14.10 11.39 -19.08
N LYS A 42 15.03 12.31 -18.81
CA LYS A 42 15.98 12.16 -17.70
C LYS A 42 15.26 12.35 -16.36
N GLY A 43 15.52 11.45 -15.42
CA GLY A 43 14.95 11.50 -14.07
C GLY A 43 15.99 11.27 -12.99
N VAL A 44 15.79 11.92 -11.84
CA VAL A 44 16.57 11.67 -10.62
C VAL A 44 15.62 11.10 -9.56
N ILE A 45 15.92 9.89 -9.08
CA ILE A 45 15.11 9.21 -8.07
C ILE A 45 15.87 9.16 -6.77
N TYR A 46 15.31 9.83 -5.77
CA TYR A 46 15.79 9.87 -4.40
C TYR A 46 15.20 8.70 -3.61
N MET A 47 16.08 7.98 -2.93
CA MET A 47 15.74 6.90 -2.00
C MET A 47 16.56 7.03 -0.72
N PRO A 48 16.05 6.60 0.45
CA PRO A 48 16.85 6.55 1.68
C PRO A 48 18.09 5.68 1.54
N GLU A 49 19.16 6.00 2.26
CA GLU A 49 20.44 5.27 2.25
C GLU A 49 20.28 3.79 2.60
N GLN A 50 19.37 3.48 3.53
CA GLN A 50 19.09 2.12 4.00
C GLN A 50 18.14 1.34 3.10
N THR A 51 17.79 1.87 1.92
CA THR A 51 16.89 1.18 0.99
C THR A 51 17.47 -0.17 0.58
N PRO A 52 16.72 -1.28 0.72
CA PRO A 52 17.18 -2.60 0.33
C PRO A 52 17.66 -2.65 -1.13
N LYS A 53 18.81 -3.29 -1.36
CA LYS A 53 19.42 -3.40 -2.71
C LYS A 53 18.43 -3.90 -3.77
N GLN A 54 17.51 -4.79 -3.41
CA GLN A 54 16.50 -5.32 -4.32
C GLN A 54 15.57 -4.22 -4.86
N LYS A 55 15.13 -3.27 -4.01
CA LYS A 55 14.29 -2.14 -4.44
C LYS A 55 15.07 -1.19 -5.35
N VAL A 56 16.32 -0.89 -4.99
CA VAL A 56 17.23 -0.05 -5.81
C VAL A 56 17.47 -0.69 -7.18
N SER A 57 17.80 -1.99 -7.22
CA SER A 57 18.04 -2.74 -8.45
C SER A 57 16.80 -2.77 -9.36
N LYS A 58 15.59 -2.88 -8.78
CA LYS A 58 14.35 -2.90 -9.56
C LYS A 58 14.05 -1.56 -10.22
N VAL A 59 14.27 -0.46 -9.51
CA VAL A 59 14.14 0.88 -10.09
C VAL A 59 15.20 1.13 -11.16
N ARG A 60 16.45 0.70 -10.92
CA ARG A 60 17.52 0.77 -11.93
C ARG A 60 17.17 -0.04 -13.18
N TYR A 61 16.61 -1.24 -13.00
CA TYR A 61 16.18 -2.09 -14.10
C TYR A 61 15.13 -1.40 -14.98
N PHE A 62 14.11 -0.78 -14.40
CA PHE A 62 13.08 -0.07 -15.16
C PHE A 62 13.57 1.25 -15.78
N GLY A 63 14.44 1.98 -15.07
CA GLY A 63 14.92 3.29 -15.49
C GLY A 63 16.05 3.26 -16.51
N GLY A 64 16.90 2.23 -16.48
CA GLY A 64 18.07 2.14 -17.35
C GLY A 64 18.97 3.38 -17.27
N GLU A 65 19.43 3.86 -18.42
CA GLU A 65 20.27 5.07 -18.54
C GLU A 65 19.49 6.38 -18.39
N PHE A 66 18.16 6.32 -18.30
CA PHE A 66 17.31 7.52 -18.18
C PHE A 66 17.15 7.97 -16.73
N VAL A 67 17.56 7.16 -15.76
CA VAL A 67 17.38 7.44 -14.34
C VAL A 67 18.71 7.42 -13.59
N GLU A 68 18.98 8.49 -12.86
CA GLU A 68 19.98 8.53 -11.80
C GLU A 68 19.30 8.20 -10.47
N ILE A 69 19.88 7.28 -9.68
CA ILE A 69 19.38 6.96 -8.34
C ILE A 69 20.32 7.57 -7.31
N ARG A 70 19.77 8.40 -6.41
CA ARG A 70 20.50 9.01 -5.30
C ARG A 70 20.03 8.40 -3.98
N LEU A 71 20.97 7.77 -3.28
CA LEU A 71 20.75 7.20 -1.95
C LEU A 71 21.15 8.24 -0.90
N ILE A 72 20.18 8.99 -0.39
CA ILE A 72 20.40 10.12 0.53
C ILE A 72 19.34 10.12 1.63
N GLY A 73 19.75 10.46 2.84
CA GLY A 73 18.88 10.56 4.01
C GLY A 73 18.71 9.23 4.72
N ARG A 74 18.60 9.30 6.05
CA ARG A 74 18.35 8.13 6.91
C ARG A 74 16.87 7.77 6.96
N THR A 75 16.01 8.77 6.80
CA THR A 75 14.55 8.63 6.78
C THR A 75 13.97 9.00 5.42
N PHE A 76 12.72 8.58 5.17
CA PHE A 76 12.00 9.01 3.97
C PHE A 76 11.80 10.53 3.93
N ASP A 77 11.55 11.17 5.07
CA ASP A 77 11.29 12.61 5.15
C ASP A 77 12.54 13.43 4.81
N GLU A 78 13.71 13.03 5.31
CA GLU A 78 15.00 13.63 4.94
C GLU A 78 15.25 13.48 3.44
N CYS A 79 15.04 12.27 2.91
CA CYS A 79 15.20 11.96 1.49
C CYS A 79 14.26 12.78 0.60
N SER A 80 12.99 12.93 1.02
CA SER A 80 11.98 13.69 0.29
C SER A 80 12.29 15.18 0.29
N SER A 81 12.74 15.72 1.44
CA SER A 81 13.13 17.13 1.56
C SER A 81 14.29 17.47 0.62
N GLU A 82 15.31 16.61 0.56
CA GLU A 82 16.44 16.78 -0.36
C GLU A 82 16.02 16.71 -1.83
N ALA A 83 15.10 15.80 -2.17
CA ALA A 83 14.57 15.69 -3.53
C ALA A 83 13.84 16.96 -3.96
N VAL A 84 13.06 17.58 -3.06
CA VAL A 84 12.37 18.84 -3.31
C VAL A 84 13.37 19.97 -3.52
N ASN A 85 14.36 20.12 -2.62
CA ASN A 85 15.39 21.14 -2.74
C ASN A 85 16.15 21.03 -4.08
N PHE A 86 16.62 19.82 -4.42
CA PHE A 86 17.31 19.58 -5.68
C PHE A 86 16.43 19.90 -6.90
N CYS A 87 15.14 19.56 -6.83
CA CYS A 87 14.18 19.86 -7.89
C CYS A 87 14.03 21.37 -8.11
N GLU A 88 13.95 22.16 -7.04
CA GLU A 88 13.86 23.62 -7.10
C GLU A 88 15.14 24.27 -7.64
N GLU A 89 16.30 23.88 -7.09
CA GLU A 89 17.62 24.40 -7.51
C GLU A 89 17.89 24.17 -9.00
N ASN A 90 17.51 23.00 -9.51
CA ASN A 90 17.76 22.59 -10.90
C ASN A 90 16.59 22.92 -11.84
N LYS A 91 15.51 23.54 -11.32
CA LYS A 91 14.30 23.89 -12.09
C LYS A 91 13.69 22.70 -12.82
N MET A 92 13.75 21.53 -12.18
CA MET A 92 13.19 20.28 -12.68
C MET A 92 11.72 20.17 -12.29
N THR A 93 11.04 19.14 -12.80
CA THR A 93 9.65 18.86 -12.40
C THR A 93 9.57 17.74 -11.36
N TYR A 94 8.99 18.03 -10.20
CA TYR A 94 8.73 17.01 -9.20
C TYR A 94 7.52 16.15 -9.61
N VAL A 95 7.66 14.83 -9.53
CA VAL A 95 6.60 13.87 -9.87
C VAL A 95 6.03 13.28 -8.57
N PRO A 96 4.90 13.81 -8.05
CA PRO A 96 4.34 13.35 -6.79
C PRO A 96 3.73 11.95 -6.92
N PRO A 97 3.65 11.18 -5.82
CA PRO A 97 3.06 9.84 -5.82
C PRO A 97 1.55 9.82 -6.02
N PHE A 98 0.83 10.89 -5.64
CA PHE A 98 -0.63 10.94 -5.72
C PHE A 98 -1.25 12.34 -5.83
N ASP A 99 -0.69 13.36 -5.17
CA ASP A 99 -1.37 14.67 -4.98
C ASP A 99 -1.17 15.64 -6.16
N ASP A 100 -1.57 15.22 -7.35
CA ASP A 100 -1.52 16.01 -8.59
C ASP A 100 -2.64 15.57 -9.55
N TYR A 101 -3.26 16.53 -10.23
CA TYR A 101 -4.40 16.26 -11.11
C TYR A 101 -4.03 15.35 -12.30
N LYS A 102 -2.83 15.45 -12.87
CA LYS A 102 -2.40 14.56 -13.96
C LYS A 102 -2.09 13.16 -13.42
N VAL A 103 -1.52 13.06 -12.22
CA VAL A 103 -1.33 11.77 -11.56
C VAL A 103 -2.68 11.10 -11.31
N MET A 104 -3.63 11.80 -10.69
CA MET A 104 -4.99 11.33 -10.43
C MET A 104 -5.70 10.92 -11.72
N ALA A 105 -5.73 11.78 -12.74
CA ALA A 105 -6.34 11.46 -14.03
C ALA A 105 -5.72 10.21 -14.68
N GLY A 106 -4.39 10.04 -14.55
CA GLY A 106 -3.73 8.83 -15.02
C GLY A 106 -4.21 7.60 -14.26
N GLN A 107 -4.40 7.67 -12.93
CA GLN A 107 -4.97 6.53 -12.19
C GLN A 107 -6.44 6.28 -12.55
N GLY A 108 -7.20 7.32 -12.91
CA GLY A 108 -8.59 7.21 -13.36
C GLY A 108 -8.78 6.33 -14.60
N THR A 109 -7.72 6.09 -15.40
CA THR A 109 -7.77 5.14 -16.51
C THR A 109 -8.09 3.70 -16.08
N VAL A 110 -7.89 3.36 -14.80
CA VAL A 110 -8.37 2.07 -14.26
C VAL A 110 -9.90 1.98 -14.33
N ALA A 111 -10.61 3.07 -14.03
CA ALA A 111 -12.07 3.11 -14.12
C ALA A 111 -12.56 3.00 -15.57
N LEU A 112 -11.87 3.69 -16.49
CA LEU A 112 -12.13 3.61 -17.93
C LEU A 112 -12.10 2.16 -18.39
N GLU A 113 -11.01 1.45 -18.13
CA GLU A 113 -10.87 0.04 -18.53
C GLU A 113 -11.93 -0.86 -17.87
N ILE A 114 -12.23 -0.64 -16.58
CA ILE A 114 -13.29 -1.41 -15.90
C ILE A 114 -14.64 -1.23 -16.59
N LEU A 115 -15.01 -0.01 -16.95
CA LEU A 115 -16.31 0.30 -17.55
C LEU A 115 -16.36 -0.01 -19.06
N GLU A 116 -15.22 -0.16 -19.72
CA GLU A 116 -15.15 -0.73 -21.08
C GLU A 116 -15.35 -2.24 -21.08
N ASP A 117 -14.83 -2.94 -20.07
CA ASP A 117 -14.91 -4.39 -19.96
C ASP A 117 -16.21 -4.88 -19.28
N LEU A 118 -16.82 -4.07 -18.42
CA LEU A 118 -17.98 -4.45 -17.60
C LEU A 118 -19.03 -3.34 -17.55
N ASP A 119 -20.20 -3.62 -18.12
CA ASP A 119 -21.41 -2.82 -17.91
C ASP A 119 -21.97 -3.01 -16.49
N ASP A 120 -22.83 -2.11 -16.02
CA ASP A 120 -23.65 -2.23 -14.80
C ASP A 120 -22.88 -2.67 -13.54
N VAL A 121 -21.75 -2.01 -13.25
CA VAL A 121 -20.99 -2.25 -12.01
C VAL A 121 -21.74 -1.64 -10.82
N ASP A 122 -22.23 -2.46 -9.90
CA ASP A 122 -22.94 -2.00 -8.71
C ASP A 122 -21.99 -1.40 -7.66
N THR A 123 -20.81 -1.98 -7.50
CA THR A 123 -19.86 -1.60 -6.44
C THR A 123 -18.42 -1.74 -6.92
N CYS A 124 -17.61 -0.70 -6.73
CA CYS A 124 -16.17 -0.74 -6.95
C CYS A 124 -15.42 -0.51 -5.63
N VAL A 125 -14.56 -1.46 -5.26
CA VAL A 125 -13.77 -1.44 -4.02
C VAL A 125 -12.32 -1.11 -4.35
N VAL A 126 -11.78 -0.07 -3.72
CA VAL A 126 -10.51 0.57 -4.13
C VAL A 126 -9.62 0.82 -2.91
N PRO A 127 -8.32 0.47 -2.97
CA PRO A 127 -7.45 0.67 -1.84
C PRO A 127 -6.96 2.11 -1.80
N ILE A 128 -6.78 2.64 -0.60
CA ILE A 128 -6.43 4.03 -0.35
C ILE A 128 -5.14 4.08 0.44
N GLY A 129 -4.14 4.74 -0.14
CA GLY A 129 -3.00 5.32 0.58
C GLY A 129 -3.16 6.84 0.58
N GLY A 130 -2.37 7.55 -0.23
CA GLY A 130 -2.49 9.00 -0.37
C GLY A 130 -3.72 9.50 -1.15
N GLY A 131 -4.55 8.59 -1.67
CA GLY A 131 -5.82 8.90 -2.33
C GLY A 131 -5.79 9.11 -3.85
N GLY A 132 -4.62 9.04 -4.50
CA GLY A 132 -4.52 9.33 -5.95
C GLY A 132 -5.32 8.38 -6.84
N LEU A 133 -5.34 7.09 -6.50
CA LEU A 133 -6.12 6.08 -7.21
C LEU A 133 -7.62 6.30 -7.02
N VAL A 134 -8.10 6.34 -5.78
CA VAL A 134 -9.53 6.51 -5.51
C VAL A 134 -10.06 7.83 -6.04
N ALA A 135 -9.30 8.93 -5.96
CA ALA A 135 -9.74 10.21 -6.50
C ALA A 135 -9.91 10.15 -8.02
N GLY A 136 -8.91 9.67 -8.75
CA GLY A 136 -9.01 9.53 -10.21
C GLY A 136 -10.10 8.57 -10.66
N LEU A 137 -10.16 7.39 -10.03
CA LEU A 137 -11.14 6.35 -10.35
C LEU A 137 -12.56 6.81 -10.05
N SER A 138 -12.80 7.38 -8.86
CA SER A 138 -14.13 7.84 -8.46
C SER A 138 -14.63 9.00 -9.32
N THR A 139 -13.77 9.94 -9.74
CA THR A 139 -14.16 10.99 -10.69
C THR A 139 -14.73 10.41 -11.98
N TYR A 140 -14.06 9.40 -12.56
CA TYR A 140 -14.52 8.81 -13.81
C TYR A 140 -15.81 8.00 -13.62
N PHE A 141 -15.89 7.18 -12.56
CA PHE A 141 -17.12 6.45 -12.25
C PHE A 141 -18.30 7.37 -12.01
N LYS A 142 -18.15 8.46 -11.26
CA LYS A 142 -19.27 9.36 -10.97
C LYS A 142 -19.76 10.16 -12.18
N GLU A 143 -18.93 10.30 -13.21
CA GLU A 143 -19.34 10.89 -14.49
C GLU A 143 -20.07 9.87 -15.38
N VAL A 144 -19.53 8.65 -15.51
CA VAL A 144 -19.98 7.67 -16.50
C VAL A 144 -21.01 6.67 -15.95
N SER A 145 -20.87 6.28 -14.70
CA SER A 145 -21.75 5.34 -13.98
C SER A 145 -22.05 5.87 -12.57
N PRO A 146 -22.82 6.98 -12.44
CA PRO A 146 -23.03 7.68 -11.18
C PRO A 146 -23.70 6.83 -10.09
N SER A 147 -24.43 5.77 -10.47
CA SER A 147 -25.07 4.84 -9.55
C SER A 147 -24.10 3.83 -8.93
N THR A 148 -22.88 3.66 -9.47
CA THR A 148 -21.89 2.76 -8.89
C THR A 148 -21.47 3.25 -7.51
N THR A 149 -21.53 2.35 -6.53
CA THR A 149 -21.04 2.62 -5.17
C THR A 149 -19.52 2.48 -5.13
N ILE A 150 -18.82 3.53 -4.71
CA ILE A 150 -17.37 3.55 -4.52
C ILE A 150 -17.07 3.27 -3.04
N VAL A 151 -16.39 2.16 -2.79
CA VAL A 151 -15.93 1.76 -1.45
C VAL A 151 -14.43 1.96 -1.35
N GLY A 152 -14.02 2.95 -0.56
CA GLY A 152 -12.63 3.18 -0.20
C GLY A 152 -12.16 2.24 0.92
N VAL A 153 -10.95 1.70 0.81
CA VAL A 153 -10.40 0.77 1.80
C VAL A 153 -9.03 1.24 2.30
N GLU A 154 -8.89 1.35 3.62
CA GLU A 154 -7.62 1.62 4.29
C GLU A 154 -7.26 0.48 5.26
N PRO A 155 -5.97 0.25 5.57
CA PRO A 155 -5.59 -0.62 6.67
C PRO A 155 -5.99 0.02 8.02
N ASN A 156 -6.33 -0.81 9.00
CA ASN A 156 -6.65 -0.34 10.35
C ASN A 156 -5.53 0.50 10.97
N GLY A 157 -4.28 0.15 10.70
CA GLY A 157 -3.10 0.82 11.23
C GLY A 157 -2.76 2.13 10.53
N ALA A 158 -3.40 2.51 9.43
CA ALA A 158 -3.17 3.81 8.77
C ALA A 158 -4.46 4.39 8.11
N PRO A 159 -5.49 4.76 8.91
CA PRO A 159 -6.79 5.21 8.40
C PRO A 159 -6.81 6.72 8.11
N ALA A 160 -5.88 7.23 7.29
CA ALA A 160 -5.69 8.68 7.14
C ALA A 160 -6.83 9.37 6.38
N MET A 161 -7.35 8.76 5.32
CA MET A 161 -8.48 9.27 4.55
C MET A 161 -9.76 9.19 5.38
N GLU A 162 -10.03 8.04 6.01
CA GLU A 162 -11.22 7.83 6.83
C GLU A 162 -11.35 8.89 7.94
N ARG A 163 -10.24 9.15 8.64
CA ARG A 163 -10.18 10.16 9.68
C ARG A 163 -10.32 11.57 9.10
N SER A 164 -9.67 11.86 7.98
CA SER A 164 -9.82 13.17 7.32
C SER A 164 -11.26 13.42 6.86
N LEU A 165 -11.95 12.40 6.35
CA LEU A 165 -13.37 12.51 5.95
C LEU A 165 -14.28 12.77 7.16
N LYS A 166 -14.02 12.11 8.30
CA LYS A 166 -14.78 12.36 9.53
C LYS A 166 -14.61 13.77 10.08
N GLU A 167 -13.38 14.30 10.06
CA GLU A 167 -13.09 15.65 10.56
C GLU A 167 -13.45 16.74 9.52
N GLY A 168 -13.66 16.38 8.26
CA GLY A 168 -13.98 17.32 7.17
C GLY A 168 -12.77 18.08 6.63
N GLU A 169 -11.55 17.77 7.09
CA GLU A 169 -10.30 18.36 6.64
C GLU A 169 -9.16 17.34 6.63
N VAL A 170 -8.06 17.65 5.90
CA VAL A 170 -6.89 16.78 5.86
C VAL A 170 -6.19 16.78 7.21
N ILE A 171 -6.17 15.63 7.88
CA ILE A 171 -5.44 15.43 9.12
C ILE A 171 -4.13 14.68 8.89
N GLU A 172 -3.24 14.77 9.88
CA GLU A 172 -2.01 14.00 9.94
C GLU A 172 -2.05 13.05 11.13
N LEU A 173 -1.88 11.76 10.88
CA LEU A 173 -1.83 10.73 11.92
C LEU A 173 -0.50 10.84 12.69
N SER A 174 -0.59 10.77 14.02
CA SER A 174 0.60 10.77 14.89
C SER A 174 1.46 9.52 14.67
N GLU A 175 0.82 8.37 14.52
CA GLU A 175 1.44 7.06 14.36
C GLU A 175 0.68 6.23 13.32
N ILE A 176 1.40 5.34 12.64
CA ILE A 176 0.85 4.40 11.67
C ILE A 176 1.55 3.04 11.76
N ASP A 177 0.83 1.96 11.47
CA ASP A 177 1.44 0.68 11.11
C ASP A 177 1.94 0.77 9.66
N THR A 178 3.19 0.37 9.43
CA THR A 178 3.85 0.42 8.12
C THR A 178 3.79 -0.91 7.37
N PHE A 179 3.10 -1.92 7.91
CA PHE A 179 3.02 -3.25 7.32
C PHE A 179 2.40 -3.23 5.91
N VAL A 180 1.33 -2.47 5.72
CA VAL A 180 0.70 -2.24 4.40
C VAL A 180 1.36 -1.05 3.73
N ASP A 181 2.64 -1.16 3.41
CA ASP A 181 3.53 -0.08 2.97
C ASP A 181 3.00 0.77 1.80
N GLY A 182 2.29 0.18 0.83
CA GLY A 182 1.66 0.93 -0.26
C GLY A 182 0.46 1.81 0.14
N ALA A 183 -0.11 1.57 1.33
CA ALA A 183 -1.26 2.28 1.89
C ALA A 183 -0.96 2.94 3.26
N ALA A 184 0.24 2.76 3.80
CA ALA A 184 0.68 3.30 5.08
C ALA A 184 1.06 4.79 4.95
N VAL A 185 0.06 5.65 4.81
CA VAL A 185 0.24 7.09 4.61
C VAL A 185 -0.24 7.84 5.85
N LYS A 186 0.61 8.70 6.43
CA LYS A 186 0.25 9.52 7.60
C LYS A 186 -0.75 10.64 7.27
N LYS A 187 -0.63 11.20 6.07
CA LYS A 187 -1.38 12.38 5.62
C LYS A 187 -1.74 12.24 4.14
N VAL A 188 -3.03 12.23 3.85
CA VAL A 188 -3.52 12.14 2.47
C VAL A 188 -3.20 13.41 1.67
N GLY A 189 -3.31 13.33 0.35
CA GLY A 189 -3.17 14.49 -0.52
C GLY A 189 -4.29 15.51 -0.31
N ARG A 190 -3.97 16.79 -0.50
CA ARG A 190 -4.97 17.85 -0.40
C ARG A 190 -5.94 17.82 -1.57
N LEU A 191 -5.43 17.64 -2.79
CA LEU A 191 -6.24 17.53 -4.00
C LEU A 191 -7.01 16.21 -4.01
N THR A 192 -6.36 15.12 -3.58
CA THR A 192 -7.00 13.81 -3.50
C THR A 192 -8.14 13.80 -2.49
N PHE A 193 -7.95 14.37 -1.29
CA PHE A 193 -9.02 14.55 -0.31
C PHE A 193 -10.16 15.43 -0.84
N ALA A 194 -9.82 16.63 -1.37
CA ALA A 194 -10.82 17.56 -1.88
C ALA A 194 -11.67 16.97 -3.01
N THR A 195 -11.10 16.05 -3.79
CA THR A 195 -11.80 15.32 -4.84
C THR A 195 -12.60 14.16 -4.27
N ALA A 196 -11.98 13.32 -3.44
CA ALA A 196 -12.57 12.07 -3.00
C ALA A 196 -13.68 12.24 -1.95
N LYS A 197 -13.69 13.34 -1.19
CA LYS A 197 -14.62 13.55 -0.08
C LYS A 197 -16.10 13.46 -0.46
N ASP A 198 -16.45 13.86 -1.68
CA ASP A 198 -17.82 13.89 -2.18
C ASP A 198 -18.11 12.71 -3.14
N LEU A 199 -17.09 11.88 -3.44
CA LEU A 199 -17.18 10.82 -4.45
C LEU A 199 -17.05 9.39 -3.86
N ILE A 200 -16.51 9.27 -2.64
CA ILE A 200 -16.48 8.01 -1.90
C ILE A 200 -17.81 7.85 -1.17
N ASP A 201 -18.52 6.75 -1.43
CA ASP A 201 -19.81 6.46 -0.80
C ASP A 201 -19.65 5.74 0.55
N GLN A 202 -18.59 4.94 0.71
CA GLN A 202 -18.32 4.21 1.95
C GLN A 202 -16.81 4.03 2.17
N MET A 203 -16.38 4.16 3.42
CA MET A 203 -15.06 3.71 3.87
C MET A 203 -15.14 2.37 4.60
N VAL A 204 -14.14 1.51 4.40
CA VAL A 204 -13.93 0.27 5.15
C VAL A 204 -12.50 0.25 5.65
N LEU A 205 -12.32 -0.05 6.92
CA LEU A 205 -11.01 -0.32 7.50
C LEU A 205 -10.82 -1.83 7.63
N THR A 206 -9.67 -2.33 7.18
CA THR A 206 -9.38 -3.77 7.21
C THR A 206 -8.19 -4.07 8.13
N PRO A 207 -8.32 -5.04 9.06
CA PRO A 207 -7.18 -5.51 9.84
C PRO A 207 -6.07 -6.11 8.97
N GLU A 208 -4.82 -5.84 9.29
CA GLU A 208 -3.64 -6.31 8.54
C GLU A 208 -3.58 -7.85 8.47
N GLY A 209 -4.03 -8.54 9.51
CA GLY A 209 -4.13 -10.00 9.51
C GLY A 209 -5.18 -10.57 8.54
N GLN A 210 -6.26 -9.83 8.29
CA GLN A 210 -7.23 -10.17 7.23
C GLN A 210 -6.62 -9.93 5.85
N VAL A 211 -5.86 -8.83 5.68
CA VAL A 211 -5.09 -8.59 4.45
C VAL A 211 -4.12 -9.76 4.19
N CYS A 212 -3.40 -10.23 5.21
CA CYS A 212 -2.52 -11.39 5.09
C CYS A 212 -3.26 -12.67 4.71
N SER A 213 -4.42 -12.91 5.30
CA SER A 213 -5.26 -14.06 4.96
C SER A 213 -5.66 -14.00 3.48
N GLU A 214 -6.11 -12.84 3.00
CA GLU A 214 -6.47 -12.64 1.60
C GLU A 214 -5.28 -12.83 0.64
N MET A 215 -4.09 -12.36 1.01
CA MET A 215 -2.88 -12.59 0.21
C MET A 215 -2.55 -14.09 0.05
N ILE A 216 -2.79 -14.89 1.09
CA ILE A 216 -2.58 -16.34 1.05
C ILE A 216 -3.63 -16.99 0.15
N GLU A 217 -4.89 -16.59 0.31
CA GLU A 217 -6.02 -17.07 -0.51
C GLU A 217 -5.80 -16.76 -2.00
N PHE A 218 -5.43 -15.54 -2.36
CA PHE A 218 -5.09 -15.17 -3.74
C PHE A 218 -4.01 -16.06 -4.34
N TYR A 219 -2.98 -16.38 -3.56
CA TYR A 219 -1.91 -17.23 -4.03
C TYR A 219 -2.37 -18.69 -4.18
N GLN A 220 -3.11 -19.21 -3.21
CA GLN A 220 -3.49 -20.63 -3.14
C GLN A 220 -4.64 -20.98 -4.09
N LYS A 221 -5.63 -20.10 -4.25
CA LYS A 221 -6.83 -20.36 -5.06
C LYS A 221 -6.71 -19.81 -6.47
N ASP A 222 -6.19 -18.59 -6.61
CA ASP A 222 -6.21 -17.87 -7.89
C ASP A 222 -4.84 -17.84 -8.58
N GLY A 223 -3.76 -18.23 -7.89
CA GLY A 223 -2.39 -18.13 -8.40
C GLY A 223 -1.90 -16.68 -8.52
N ILE A 224 -2.57 -15.73 -7.88
CA ILE A 224 -2.25 -14.30 -7.94
C ILE A 224 -1.28 -13.94 -6.81
N VAL A 225 -0.15 -13.34 -7.15
CA VAL A 225 0.81 -12.83 -6.16
C VAL A 225 0.56 -11.34 -5.93
N THR A 226 0.13 -11.01 -4.72
CA THR A 226 -0.11 -9.64 -4.28
C THR A 226 0.94 -9.18 -3.26
N GLU A 227 1.16 -7.87 -3.18
CA GLU A 227 1.71 -7.22 -1.98
C GLU A 227 0.56 -6.85 -1.01
N PRO A 228 0.82 -6.46 0.25
CA PRO A 228 -0.26 -6.16 1.20
C PRO A 228 -1.29 -5.13 0.69
N ALA A 229 -0.83 -4.00 0.13
CA ALA A 229 -1.74 -2.99 -0.44
C ALA A 229 -2.52 -3.52 -1.67
N GLY A 230 -1.96 -4.49 -2.38
CA GLY A 230 -2.59 -5.17 -3.50
C GLY A 230 -3.76 -6.05 -3.12
N ALA A 231 -3.74 -6.65 -1.94
CA ALA A 231 -4.83 -7.48 -1.42
C ALA A 231 -5.88 -6.70 -0.61
N LEU A 232 -5.61 -5.43 -0.30
CA LEU A 232 -6.41 -4.65 0.64
C LEU A 232 -7.89 -4.55 0.24
N SER A 233 -8.19 -4.27 -1.03
CA SER A 233 -9.59 -4.16 -1.49
C SER A 233 -10.33 -5.48 -1.46
N ALA A 234 -9.69 -6.57 -1.87
CA ALA A 234 -10.31 -7.89 -1.83
C ALA A 234 -10.57 -8.33 -0.39
N SER A 235 -9.64 -8.05 0.52
CA SER A 235 -9.77 -8.36 1.94
C SER A 235 -10.95 -7.63 2.61
N ALA A 236 -11.36 -6.47 2.07
CA ALA A 236 -12.52 -5.73 2.55
C ALA A 236 -13.86 -6.35 2.15
N LEU A 237 -13.89 -7.19 1.09
CA LEU A 237 -15.12 -7.85 0.63
C LEU A 237 -15.75 -8.69 1.74
N TYR A 238 -14.92 -9.31 2.59
CA TYR A 238 -15.38 -10.04 3.77
C TYR A 238 -16.28 -9.18 4.66
N TRP A 239 -15.94 -7.91 4.87
CA TRP A 239 -16.64 -7.00 5.79
C TRP A 239 -17.93 -6.41 5.21
N ILE A 240 -18.06 -6.39 3.88
CA ILE A 240 -19.24 -5.87 3.19
C ILE A 240 -20.10 -6.94 2.53
N ARG A 241 -19.74 -8.23 2.68
CA ARG A 241 -20.36 -9.39 2.00
C ARG A 241 -21.90 -9.39 2.00
N ASP A 242 -22.51 -9.01 3.10
CA ASP A 242 -23.98 -9.02 3.25
C ASP A 242 -24.63 -7.90 2.42
N LYS A 243 -23.94 -6.76 2.26
CA LYS A 243 -24.41 -5.60 1.47
C LYS A 243 -24.22 -5.78 -0.03
N ILE A 244 -23.34 -6.69 -0.43
CA ILE A 244 -22.95 -6.91 -1.83
C ILE A 244 -23.49 -8.22 -2.41
N LYS A 245 -24.29 -8.96 -1.66
CA LYS A 245 -24.88 -10.21 -2.12
C LYS A 245 -25.77 -9.97 -3.35
N GLY A 246 -25.50 -10.71 -4.43
CA GLY A 246 -26.24 -10.62 -5.69
C GLY A 246 -25.88 -9.40 -6.55
N LYS A 247 -24.86 -8.62 -6.16
CA LYS A 247 -24.36 -7.46 -6.91
C LYS A 247 -23.14 -7.80 -7.76
N LYS A 248 -22.92 -7.04 -8.82
CA LYS A 248 -21.68 -7.04 -9.61
C LYS A 248 -20.64 -6.16 -8.92
N VAL A 249 -19.63 -6.80 -8.34
CA VAL A 249 -18.59 -6.13 -7.54
C VAL A 249 -17.25 -6.22 -8.23
N VAL A 250 -16.57 -5.07 -8.33
CA VAL A 250 -15.19 -4.97 -8.79
C VAL A 250 -14.30 -4.66 -7.59
N SER A 251 -13.19 -5.40 -7.45
CA SER A 251 -12.17 -5.13 -6.44
C SER A 251 -10.83 -4.89 -7.12
N VAL A 252 -10.21 -3.76 -6.84
CA VAL A 252 -8.95 -3.36 -7.48
C VAL A 252 -7.75 -4.04 -6.80
N VAL A 253 -7.07 -4.92 -7.53
CA VAL A 253 -5.77 -5.48 -7.13
C VAL A 253 -4.66 -4.50 -7.51
N SER A 254 -4.22 -3.70 -6.55
CA SER A 254 -3.40 -2.49 -6.83
C SER A 254 -1.91 -2.75 -7.06
N GLY A 255 -1.37 -3.90 -6.65
CA GLY A 255 0.06 -4.16 -6.70
C GLY A 255 0.46 -5.60 -6.35
N GLY A 256 1.62 -6.01 -6.87
CA GLY A 256 2.18 -7.35 -6.69
C GLY A 256 3.68 -7.36 -6.40
N ASN A 257 4.25 -6.23 -5.97
CA ASN A 257 5.69 -6.10 -5.73
C ASN A 257 6.08 -6.66 -4.35
N LYS A 258 5.85 -7.95 -4.18
CA LYS A 258 6.10 -8.68 -2.93
C LYS A 258 7.56 -9.12 -2.81
N GLU A 259 8.16 -8.84 -1.66
CA GLU A 259 9.45 -9.44 -1.25
C GLU A 259 9.21 -10.82 -0.62
N LYS A 260 9.87 -11.86 -1.14
CA LYS A 260 9.73 -13.23 -0.62
C LYS A 260 10.12 -13.36 0.86
N THR A 261 11.04 -12.52 1.32
CA THR A 261 11.50 -12.44 2.71
C THR A 261 10.40 -12.08 3.69
N ARG A 262 9.30 -11.46 3.24
CA ARG A 262 8.14 -11.11 4.08
C ARG A 262 7.13 -12.26 4.25
N ASN A 263 7.30 -13.39 3.57
CA ASN A 263 6.36 -14.52 3.67
C ASN A 263 6.15 -15.03 5.11
N PRO A 264 7.19 -15.23 5.93
CA PRO A 264 7.01 -15.69 7.30
C PRO A 264 6.13 -14.75 8.14
N GLU A 265 6.38 -13.43 8.04
CA GLU A 265 5.60 -12.40 8.72
C GLU A 265 4.13 -12.41 8.28
N ILE A 266 3.86 -12.56 6.97
CA ILE A 266 2.50 -12.63 6.42
C ILE A 266 1.76 -13.85 6.95
N ILE A 267 2.39 -15.04 6.90
CA ILE A 267 1.81 -16.28 7.41
C ILE A 267 1.50 -16.14 8.91
N GLU A 268 2.46 -15.60 9.66
CA GLU A 268 2.31 -15.40 11.09
C GLU A 268 1.15 -14.46 11.44
N LYS A 269 1.08 -13.26 10.84
CA LYS A 269 -0.02 -12.31 11.05
C LYS A 269 -1.37 -12.91 10.67
N SER A 270 -1.42 -13.72 9.61
CA SER A 270 -2.64 -14.45 9.22
C SER A 270 -3.07 -15.46 10.28
N LEU A 271 -2.15 -16.30 10.76
CA LEU A 271 -2.47 -17.33 11.76
C LEU A 271 -2.90 -16.73 13.10
N ILE A 272 -2.25 -15.64 13.54
CA ILE A 272 -2.66 -14.90 14.74
C ILE A 272 -4.08 -14.36 14.56
N TYR A 273 -4.36 -13.73 13.42
CA TYR A 273 -5.67 -13.15 13.14
C TYR A 273 -6.80 -14.20 13.08
N GLN A 274 -6.52 -15.39 12.53
CA GLN A 274 -7.47 -16.49 12.48
C GLN A 274 -7.64 -17.21 13.83
N GLY A 275 -6.88 -16.84 14.86
CA GLY A 275 -6.88 -17.54 16.15
C GLY A 275 -6.28 -18.94 16.07
N LEU A 276 -5.36 -19.17 15.13
CA LEU A 276 -4.65 -20.43 14.93
C LEU A 276 -3.23 -20.41 15.51
N LYS A 277 -2.68 -19.23 15.80
CA LYS A 277 -1.38 -19.07 16.47
C LYS A 277 -1.50 -18.12 17.65
N HIS A 278 -1.01 -18.57 18.79
CA HIS A 278 -1.07 -17.82 20.04
C HIS A 278 0.32 -17.68 20.65
N TYR A 279 0.56 -16.54 21.30
CA TYR A 279 1.77 -16.25 22.04
C TYR A 279 1.47 -16.20 23.52
N PHE A 280 2.19 -17.02 24.30
CA PHE A 280 2.08 -17.07 25.75
C PHE A 280 3.42 -16.70 26.37
N LEU A 281 3.40 -15.78 27.32
CA LEU A 281 4.51 -15.60 28.24
C LEU A 281 4.16 -16.37 29.51
N VAL A 282 4.85 -17.50 29.71
CA VAL A 282 4.60 -18.40 30.84
C VAL A 282 5.77 -18.30 31.80
N GLU A 283 5.49 -17.84 33.03
CA GLU A 283 6.47 -17.85 34.10
C GLU A 283 6.40 -19.18 34.86
N PHE A 284 7.50 -19.94 34.82
CA PHE A 284 7.62 -21.18 35.57
C PHE A 284 8.28 -20.91 36.93
N LEU A 285 7.76 -21.55 37.98
CA LEU A 285 8.49 -21.65 39.24
C LEU A 285 9.81 -22.38 38.98
N GLN A 286 10.91 -21.98 39.62
CA GLN A 286 12.22 -22.62 39.46
C GLN A 286 12.29 -23.97 40.19
N LYS A 287 11.40 -24.90 39.84
CA LYS A 287 11.35 -26.27 40.33
C LYS A 287 11.59 -27.24 39.18
N PRO A 288 12.30 -28.35 39.42
CA PRO A 288 12.44 -29.39 38.40
C PRO A 288 11.06 -29.90 37.94
N GLY A 289 10.85 -29.97 36.63
CA GLY A 289 9.67 -30.60 36.03
C GLY A 289 8.49 -29.68 35.67
N GLU A 290 8.52 -28.39 35.99
CA GLU A 290 7.40 -27.46 35.70
C GLU A 290 7.09 -27.32 34.21
N LEU A 291 8.12 -27.26 33.35
CA LEU A 291 7.91 -27.26 31.90
C LEU A 291 7.20 -28.54 31.45
N ARG A 292 7.61 -29.70 31.97
CA ARG A 292 6.98 -30.98 31.64
C ARG A 292 5.53 -31.02 32.11
N ASN A 293 5.24 -30.50 33.30
CA ASN A 293 3.88 -30.38 33.81
C ASN A 293 2.98 -29.54 32.89
N PHE A 294 3.50 -28.43 32.35
CA PHE A 294 2.78 -27.61 31.38
C PHE A 294 2.51 -28.36 30.06
N LEU A 295 3.50 -29.08 29.55
CA LEU A 295 3.34 -29.89 28.34
C LEU A 295 2.32 -31.02 28.53
N ASP A 296 2.37 -31.71 29.66
CA ASP A 296 1.57 -32.91 29.91
C ASP A 296 0.13 -32.60 30.36
N ASN A 297 -0.08 -31.48 31.08
CA ASN A 297 -1.36 -31.21 31.77
C ASN A 297 -2.04 -29.89 31.37
N ILE A 298 -1.36 -28.96 30.69
CA ILE A 298 -1.94 -27.66 30.31
C ILE A 298 -2.22 -27.59 28.81
N LEU A 299 -1.30 -28.07 27.98
CA LEU A 299 -1.55 -28.15 26.54
C LEU A 299 -2.58 -29.24 26.22
N GLY A 300 -3.50 -28.93 25.33
CA GLY A 300 -4.46 -29.88 24.82
C GLY A 300 -3.81 -30.91 23.91
N PRO A 301 -4.45 -32.07 23.69
CA PRO A 301 -3.90 -33.16 22.87
C PRO A 301 -3.70 -32.81 21.39
N ASN A 302 -4.24 -31.68 20.93
CA ASN A 302 -4.15 -31.20 19.55
C ASN A 302 -3.40 -29.86 19.44
N ASP A 303 -2.77 -29.38 20.52
CA ASP A 303 -2.03 -28.12 20.52
C ASP A 303 -0.58 -28.37 20.11
N ASP A 304 -0.13 -27.72 19.03
CA ASP A 304 1.24 -27.80 18.54
C ASP A 304 2.11 -26.64 19.05
N ILE A 305 3.28 -26.95 19.60
CA ILE A 305 4.30 -25.94 19.94
C ILE A 305 5.15 -25.65 18.71
N THR A 306 4.93 -24.50 18.10
CA THR A 306 5.68 -24.07 16.90
C THR A 306 6.92 -23.25 17.23
N LEU A 307 6.99 -22.65 18.42
CA LEU A 307 8.16 -21.92 18.93
C LEU A 307 8.20 -22.03 20.46
N PHE A 308 9.39 -22.29 21.00
CA PHE A 308 9.64 -22.30 22.44
C PHE A 308 10.96 -21.60 22.73
N GLU A 309 10.90 -20.51 23.50
CA GLU A 309 12.06 -19.77 23.97
C GLU A 309 12.06 -19.75 25.50
N TYR A 310 13.22 -19.99 26.11
CA TYR A 310 13.38 -20.03 27.56
C TYR A 310 14.52 -19.12 27.99
N VAL A 311 14.22 -18.18 28.88
CA VAL A 311 15.21 -17.30 29.50
C VAL A 311 15.27 -17.60 30.99
N LYS A 312 16.43 -18.07 31.47
CA LYS A 312 16.66 -18.23 32.91
C LYS A 312 16.91 -16.86 33.53
N LYS A 313 15.95 -16.36 34.30
CA LYS A 313 16.12 -15.14 35.09
C LYS A 313 17.00 -15.45 36.31
N THR A 314 18.29 -15.16 36.22
CA THR A 314 19.19 -15.18 37.38
C THR A 314 18.97 -13.88 38.15
N ILE A 315 18.28 -13.96 39.29
CA ILE A 315 18.17 -12.82 40.22
C ILE A 315 19.51 -12.75 40.96
N TYR A 316 20.28 -11.68 40.72
CA TYR A 316 21.49 -11.35 41.50
C TYR A 316 21.10 -10.65 42.80
#